data_AF-A0A967DAA6-F1
#
_entry.id   AF-A0A967DAA6-F1
#
_cell.length_a   1.000
_cell.length_b   1.000
_cell.length_c   1.000
_cell.angle_alpha   90.00
_cell.angle_beta   90.00
_cell.angle_gamma   90.00
#
_symmetry.space_group_name_H-M   'P 1'
#
loop_
_entity.id
_entity.type
_entity.pdbx_description
1 polymer ?
#
loop_
_entity_poly.entity_id
_entity_poly.type
_entity_poly.pdbx_seq_one_letter_code
_entity_poly.pdbx_strand_id
1 'polypeptide(L)'
;GEYLSLEARSRDILEETASRNPDLLDQIDFFTMETCLCSFKKIFREHHGRYLGYYLDRQSEEIQQAEKDGWTGIEWNVLWQARHETLDPRLAPRNKINKEKFTYFIRTGRIDRMNWMFQDEEEVKEGLEALW
;
A
#
# COMPACT_ATOMS: atom_id res chain seq x y z
N GLY A 1 -28.51 8.06 15.71
CA GLY A 1 -27.72 6.90 16.17
C GLY A 1 -26.33 6.98 15.59
N GLU A 2 -25.34 6.34 16.22
CA GLU A 2 -23.92 6.38 15.82
C GLU A 2 -23.71 6.03 14.33
N TYR A 3 -24.39 4.99 13.84
CA TYR A 3 -24.36 4.59 12.42
C TYR A 3 -24.67 5.75 11.45
N LEU A 4 -25.77 6.48 11.67
CA LEU A 4 -26.17 7.60 10.81
C LEU A 4 -25.13 8.72 10.82
N SER A 5 -24.47 8.93 11.96
CA SER A 5 -23.38 9.91 12.06
C SER A 5 -22.15 9.48 11.28
N LEU A 6 -21.79 8.19 11.32
CA LEU A 6 -20.65 7.66 10.59
C LEU A 6 -20.89 7.66 9.08
N GLU A 7 -22.10 7.32 8.65
CA GLU A 7 -22.47 7.38 7.23
C GLU A 7 -22.42 8.82 6.70
N ALA A 8 -22.93 9.79 7.46
CA ALA A 8 -22.84 11.20 7.11
C ALA A 8 -21.37 11.66 6.96
N ARG A 9 -20.51 11.34 7.93
CA ARG A 9 -19.08 11.66 7.85
C ARG A 9 -18.36 11.01 6.68
N SER A 10 -18.73 9.77 6.36
CA SER A 10 -18.17 9.06 5.22
C SER A 10 -18.53 9.76 3.91
N ARG A 11 -19.77 10.26 3.78
CA ARG A 11 -20.19 11.06 2.62
C ARG A 11 -19.44 12.39 2.54
N ASP A 12 -19.30 13.11 3.66
CA ASP A 12 -18.54 14.36 3.71
C ASP A 12 -17.11 14.16 3.15
N ILE A 13 -16.44 13.08 3.56
CA ILE A 13 -15.08 12.74 3.10
C ILE A 13 -15.05 12.47 1.59
N LEU A 14 -16.01 11.69 1.07
CA LEU A 14 -16.08 11.39 -0.37
C LEU A 14 -16.36 12.65 -1.18
N GLU A 15 -17.29 13.50 -0.75
CA GLU A 15 -17.61 14.77 -1.41
C GLU A 15 -16.42 15.73 -1.41
N GLU A 16 -15.71 15.87 -0.28
CA GLU A 16 -14.48 16.67 -0.19
C GLU A 16 -13.38 16.11 -1.11
N THR A 17 -13.19 14.79 -1.10
CA THR A 17 -12.16 14.13 -1.93
C THR A 17 -12.45 14.31 -3.41
N ALA A 18 -13.71 14.15 -3.82
CA ALA A 18 -14.19 14.36 -5.18
C ALA A 18 -14.03 15.82 -5.65
N SER A 19 -14.38 16.77 -4.79
CA SER A 19 -14.22 18.20 -5.06
C SER A 19 -12.75 18.60 -5.26
N ARG A 20 -11.84 18.02 -4.47
CA ARG A 20 -10.40 18.32 -4.55
C ARG A 20 -9.67 17.59 -5.66
N ASN A 21 -10.17 16.43 -6.09
CA ASN A 21 -9.50 15.55 -7.05
C ASN A 21 -10.48 15.13 -8.16
N PRO A 22 -10.95 16.08 -8.99
CA PRO A 22 -11.96 15.80 -10.02
C PRO A 22 -11.48 14.77 -11.06
N ASP A 23 -10.16 14.66 -11.28
CA ASP A 23 -9.57 13.69 -12.20
C ASP A 23 -9.66 12.24 -11.71
N LEU A 24 -10.03 12.02 -10.44
CA LEU A 24 -10.12 10.69 -9.80
C LEU A 24 -11.55 10.28 -9.46
N LEU A 25 -12.57 10.98 -9.98
CA LEU A 25 -13.98 10.74 -9.63
C LEU A 25 -14.43 9.28 -9.83
N ASP A 26 -13.85 8.58 -10.82
CA ASP A 26 -14.13 7.18 -11.12
C ASP A 26 -13.56 6.19 -10.09
N GLN A 27 -12.65 6.64 -9.24
CA GLN A 27 -11.97 5.85 -8.21
C GLN A 27 -12.43 6.20 -6.78
N ILE A 28 -13.20 7.28 -6.63
CA ILE A 28 -13.66 7.77 -5.33
C ILE A 28 -14.96 7.07 -4.95
N ASP A 29 -14.82 5.99 -4.20
CA ASP A 29 -15.94 5.24 -3.65
C ASP A 29 -15.67 4.81 -2.19
N PHE A 30 -16.68 4.21 -1.56
CA PHE A 30 -16.58 3.71 -0.19
C PHE A 30 -15.51 2.62 -0.03
N PHE A 31 -15.22 1.83 -1.06
CA PHE A 31 -14.25 0.75 -1.00
C PHE A 31 -12.81 1.29 -1.01
N THR A 32 -12.51 2.22 -1.90
CA THR A 32 -11.24 2.94 -1.92
C THR A 32 -11.03 3.70 -0.62
N MET A 33 -12.06 4.40 -0.12
CA MET A 33 -11.98 5.12 1.15
C MET A 33 -11.69 4.17 2.33
N GLU A 34 -12.40 3.04 2.45
CA GLU A 34 -12.14 2.05 3.51
C GLU A 34 -10.70 1.54 3.43
N THR A 35 -10.25 1.18 2.22
CA THR A 35 -8.90 0.66 1.97
C THR A 35 -7.82 1.68 2.37
N CYS A 36 -8.02 2.95 2.01
CA CYS A 36 -7.14 4.06 2.38
C CYS A 36 -7.11 4.28 3.89
N LEU A 37 -8.27 4.36 4.55
CA LEU A 37 -8.35 4.57 6.01
C LEU A 37 -7.75 3.41 6.80
N CYS A 38 -7.99 2.17 6.35
CA CYS A 38 -7.38 0.99 6.95
C CYS A 38 -5.85 0.98 6.80
N SER A 39 -5.35 1.41 5.64
CA SER A 39 -3.90 1.56 5.41
C SER A 39 -3.32 2.69 6.25
N PHE A 40 -3.99 3.85 6.31
CA PHE A 40 -3.61 5.01 7.11
C PHE A 40 -3.50 4.65 8.61
N LYS A 41 -4.49 3.97 9.18
CA LYS A 41 -4.42 3.50 10.59
C LYS A 41 -3.22 2.58 10.88
N LYS A 42 -2.66 1.93 9.85
CA LYS A 42 -1.60 0.94 9.98
C LYS A 42 -0.19 1.52 9.79
N ILE A 43 -0.03 2.66 9.12
CA ILE A 43 1.29 3.30 8.96
C ILE A 43 1.84 3.85 10.29
N PHE A 44 0.97 4.09 11.28
CA PHE A 44 1.35 4.54 12.63
C PHE A 44 1.68 3.40 13.60
N ARG A 45 1.93 2.17 13.14
CA ARG A 45 2.19 1.02 14.02
C ARG A 45 3.60 0.50 13.86
N GLU A 46 4.30 0.32 14.98
CA GLU A 46 5.64 -0.30 15.00
C GLU A 46 5.59 -1.81 14.74
N HIS A 47 4.52 -2.48 15.22
CA HIS A 47 4.30 -3.92 15.04
C HIS A 47 3.06 -4.18 14.19
N HIS A 48 3.17 -5.13 13.26
CA HIS A 48 2.10 -5.46 12.31
C HIS A 48 1.56 -4.21 11.57
N GLY A 49 2.49 -3.30 11.25
CA GLY A 49 2.23 -2.11 10.46
C GLY A 49 2.05 -2.42 8.98
N ARG A 50 1.77 -1.39 8.20
CA ARG A 50 1.76 -1.44 6.74
C ARG A 50 2.58 -0.27 6.21
N TYR A 51 3.35 -0.53 5.15
CA TYR A 51 4.04 0.48 4.34
C TYR A 51 3.49 0.40 2.92
N LEU A 52 3.79 1.41 2.10
CA LEU A 52 3.34 1.43 0.71
C LEU A 52 3.99 0.28 -0.08
N GLY A 53 3.17 -0.68 -0.54
CA GLY A 53 3.62 -1.92 -1.18
C GLY A 53 3.59 -3.17 -0.30
N TYR A 54 3.26 -3.05 1.00
CA TYR A 54 3.08 -4.20 1.90
C TYR A 54 2.14 -5.28 1.31
N TYR A 55 1.04 -4.83 0.69
CA TYR A 55 0.12 -5.60 -0.16
C TYR A 55 0.82 -6.62 -1.07
N LEU A 56 1.70 -6.07 -1.88
CA LEU A 56 2.32 -6.77 -2.99
C LEU A 56 3.41 -7.71 -2.51
N ASP A 57 4.14 -7.31 -1.46
CA ASP A 57 5.14 -8.15 -0.79
C ASP A 57 4.47 -9.34 -0.09
N ARG A 58 3.37 -9.11 0.63
CA ARG A 58 2.59 -10.17 1.28
C ARG A 58 2.04 -11.16 0.25
N GLN A 59 1.42 -10.67 -0.82
CA GLN A 59 0.91 -11.53 -1.88
C GLN A 59 2.03 -12.38 -2.51
N SER A 60 3.21 -11.78 -2.72
CA SER A 60 4.40 -12.48 -3.21
C SER A 60 4.86 -13.57 -2.24
N GLU A 61 4.90 -13.30 -0.93
CA GLU A 61 5.20 -14.32 0.09
C GLU A 61 4.21 -15.47 0.07
N GLU A 62 2.91 -15.16 -0.01
CA GLU A 62 1.84 -16.17 0.00
C GLU A 62 1.90 -17.09 -1.24
N ILE A 63 2.16 -16.52 -2.43
CA ILE A 63 2.36 -17.33 -3.66
C ILE A 63 3.60 -18.22 -3.51
N GLN A 64 4.74 -17.66 -3.07
CA GLN A 64 5.98 -18.43 -2.89
C GLN A 64 5.81 -19.55 -1.86
N GLN A 65 5.07 -19.32 -0.79
CA GLN A 65 4.81 -20.33 0.23
C GLN A 65 3.93 -21.45 -0.33
N ALA A 66 2.83 -21.11 -1.02
CA ALA A 66 1.94 -22.10 -1.61
C ALA A 66 2.63 -22.94 -2.71
N GLU A 67 3.50 -22.31 -3.52
CA GLU A 67 4.36 -22.98 -4.50
C GLU A 67 5.30 -24.00 -3.82
N LYS A 68 5.89 -23.60 -2.69
CA LYS A 68 6.78 -24.47 -1.89
C LYS A 68 6.04 -25.61 -1.19
N ASP A 69 4.79 -25.41 -0.81
CA ASP A 69 3.97 -26.41 -0.14
C ASP A 69 3.54 -27.56 -1.08
N GLY A 70 3.88 -27.48 -2.37
CA GLY A 70 3.75 -28.59 -3.32
C GLY A 70 2.33 -28.90 -3.73
N TRP A 71 1.46 -27.88 -3.82
CA TRP A 71 0.07 -28.08 -4.22
C TRP A 71 -0.01 -28.60 -5.66
N THR A 72 -0.81 -29.66 -5.86
CA THR A 72 -0.94 -30.32 -7.15
C THR A 72 -1.90 -29.58 -8.07
N GLY A 73 -1.54 -29.45 -9.34
CA GLY A 73 -2.42 -28.92 -10.39
C GLY A 73 -2.48 -27.40 -10.50
N ILE A 74 -1.62 -26.67 -9.79
CA ILE A 74 -1.55 -25.22 -9.86
C ILE A 74 -0.48 -24.80 -10.87
N GLU A 75 -0.87 -24.01 -11.86
CA GLU A 75 0.06 -23.35 -12.78
C GLU A 75 0.52 -22.01 -12.18
N TRP A 76 1.62 -22.06 -11.41
CA TRP A 76 2.14 -20.90 -10.68
C TRP A 76 2.62 -19.77 -11.60
N ASN A 77 3.06 -20.09 -12.82
CA ASN A 77 3.60 -19.09 -13.73
C ASN A 77 2.53 -18.07 -14.16
N VAL A 78 1.26 -18.47 -14.25
CA VAL A 78 0.14 -17.56 -14.55
C VAL A 78 0.01 -16.47 -13.49
N LEU A 79 0.16 -16.81 -12.21
CA LEU A 79 0.10 -15.83 -11.12
C LEU A 79 1.25 -14.83 -11.20
N TRP A 80 2.45 -15.30 -11.54
CA TRP A 80 3.62 -14.44 -11.70
C TRP A 80 3.54 -13.55 -12.93
N GLN A 81 3.01 -14.06 -14.05
CA GLN A 81 2.75 -13.28 -15.25
C GLN A 81 1.69 -12.20 -15.01
N ALA A 82 0.58 -12.55 -14.36
CA ALA A 82 -0.47 -11.58 -14.02
C ALA A 82 0.09 -10.44 -13.16
N ARG A 83 0.95 -10.75 -12.17
CA ARG A 83 1.66 -9.72 -11.38
C ARG A 83 2.55 -8.85 -12.24
N HIS A 84 3.29 -9.43 -13.18
CA HIS A 84 4.19 -8.67 -14.05
C HIS A 84 3.43 -7.75 -15.03
N GLU A 85 2.26 -8.18 -15.51
CA GLU A 85 1.40 -7.41 -16.40
C GLU A 85 0.67 -6.26 -15.68
N THR A 86 0.27 -6.47 -14.43
CA THR A 86 -0.60 -5.52 -13.71
C THR A 86 0.17 -4.51 -12.86
N LEU A 87 1.35 -4.89 -12.35
CA LEU A 87 2.09 -4.06 -11.39
C LEU A 87 3.16 -3.22 -12.06
N ASP A 88 3.47 -2.08 -11.44
CA ASP A 88 4.68 -1.32 -11.77
C ASP A 88 5.92 -2.25 -11.67
N PRO A 89 6.85 -2.23 -12.65
CA PRO A 89 8.03 -3.09 -12.63
C PRO A 89 8.88 -3.01 -11.36
N ARG A 90 8.84 -1.87 -10.64
CA ARG A 90 9.54 -1.68 -9.35
C ARG A 90 8.90 -2.48 -8.21
N LEU A 91 7.63 -2.87 -8.35
CA LEU A 91 6.83 -3.61 -7.37
C LEU A 91 6.56 -5.07 -7.78
N ALA A 92 6.80 -5.42 -9.04
CA ALA A 92 6.65 -6.77 -9.57
C ALA A 92 7.61 -7.86 -8.99
N PRO A 93 8.83 -7.55 -8.49
CA PRO A 93 9.74 -8.58 -7.98
C PRO A 93 9.16 -9.46 -6.88
N ARG A 94 9.72 -10.66 -6.72
CA ARG A 94 9.29 -11.67 -5.73
C ARG A 94 9.80 -11.36 -4.31
N ASN A 95 9.44 -10.18 -3.82
CA ASN A 95 9.88 -9.70 -2.51
C ASN A 95 9.15 -10.39 -1.36
N LYS A 96 9.71 -10.22 -0.18
CA LYS A 96 9.15 -10.60 1.12
C LYS A 96 8.76 -9.35 1.90
N ILE A 97 7.90 -9.51 2.90
CA ILE A 97 7.50 -8.42 3.80
C ILE A 97 8.76 -7.90 4.50
N ASN A 98 9.07 -6.63 4.26
CA ASN A 98 10.14 -5.94 4.94
C ASN A 98 9.62 -5.35 6.27
N LYS A 99 9.90 -6.05 7.37
CA LYS A 99 9.45 -5.64 8.71
C LYS A 99 10.11 -4.35 9.18
N GLU A 100 11.30 -4.01 8.69
CA GLU A 100 12.00 -2.77 9.05
C GLU A 100 11.24 -1.54 8.57
N LYS A 101 10.42 -1.69 7.52
CA LYS A 101 9.58 -0.61 6.99
C LYS A 101 8.32 -0.33 7.81
N PHE A 102 7.97 -1.16 8.80
CA PHE A 102 6.78 -0.90 9.62
C PHE A 102 6.88 0.41 10.40
N THR A 103 8.08 0.76 10.86
CA THR A 103 8.34 1.97 11.65
C THR A 103 8.75 3.17 10.79
N TYR A 104 8.82 3.03 9.46
CA TYR A 104 9.36 4.05 8.56
C TYR A 104 8.67 5.42 8.76
N PHE A 105 7.33 5.43 8.76
CA PHE A 105 6.57 6.66 8.95
C PHE A 105 6.80 7.28 10.35
N ILE A 106 6.90 6.45 11.39
CA ILE A 106 7.11 6.92 12.76
C ILE A 106 8.50 7.57 12.89
N ARG A 107 9.50 7.01 12.22
CA ARG A 107 10.88 7.50 12.27
C ARG A 107 11.11 8.74 11.42
N THR A 108 10.51 8.78 10.23
CA THR A 108 10.78 9.82 9.22
C THR A 108 9.72 10.91 9.13
N GLY A 109 8.51 10.64 9.63
CA GLY A 109 7.33 11.48 9.37
C GLY A 109 6.85 11.43 7.91
N ARG A 110 7.42 10.57 7.07
CA ARG A 110 7.15 10.49 5.62
C ARG A 110 6.57 9.13 5.25
N ILE A 111 5.73 9.10 4.23
CA ILE A 111 5.22 7.86 3.66
C ILE A 111 6.27 7.30 2.69
N ASP A 112 6.57 6.01 2.79
CA ASP A 112 7.53 5.32 1.92
C ASP A 112 7.12 5.45 0.44
N ARG A 113 8.08 5.66 -0.46
CA ARG A 113 7.92 5.72 -1.93
C ARG A 113 7.02 6.84 -2.49
N MET A 114 6.77 7.90 -1.74
CA MET A 114 6.01 9.06 -2.25
C MET A 114 6.70 9.75 -3.44
N ASN A 115 8.04 9.75 -3.45
CA ASN A 115 8.88 10.20 -4.57
C ASN A 115 8.66 9.41 -5.88
N TRP A 116 7.97 8.28 -5.84
CA TRP A 116 7.61 7.53 -7.07
C TRP A 116 6.34 8.05 -7.72
N MET A 117 5.51 8.76 -6.96
CA MET A 117 4.20 9.29 -7.39
C MET A 117 4.27 10.79 -7.67
N PHE A 118 5.11 11.52 -6.93
CA PHE A 118 5.20 12.97 -6.97
C PHE A 118 6.63 13.43 -7.27
N GLN A 119 6.77 14.45 -8.11
CA GLN A 119 8.08 14.95 -8.57
C GLN A 119 8.76 15.88 -7.55
N ASP A 120 8.00 16.43 -6.62
CA ASP A 120 8.40 17.37 -5.58
C ASP A 120 8.71 16.68 -4.24
N GLU A 121 8.57 15.35 -4.17
CA GLU A 121 8.93 14.56 -2.99
C GLU A 121 10.39 14.09 -3.09
N GLU A 122 11.19 14.44 -2.09
CA GLU A 122 12.58 13.99 -1.96
C GLU A 122 12.66 12.70 -1.14
N GLU A 123 13.62 11.84 -1.49
CA GLU A 123 13.88 10.62 -0.72
C GLU A 123 14.46 10.96 0.66
N VAL A 124 13.91 10.34 1.70
CA VAL A 124 14.43 10.53 3.06
C VAL A 124 15.72 9.76 3.20
N LYS A 125 16.83 10.48 3.28
CA LYS A 125 18.12 9.89 3.59
C LYS A 125 18.15 9.47 5.06
N GLU A 126 18.35 8.19 5.32
CA GLU A 126 18.48 7.65 6.68
C GLU A 126 19.85 6.99 6.88
N GLY A 127 20.35 7.00 8.12
CA GLY A 127 21.61 6.34 8.47
C GLY A 127 22.83 6.98 7.79
N LEU A 128 23.70 6.16 7.19
CA LEU A 128 24.93 6.62 6.53
C LEU A 128 24.66 7.47 5.30
N GLU A 129 23.50 7.29 4.64
CA GLU A 129 23.13 8.06 3.46
C GLU A 129 22.83 9.53 3.79
N ALA A 130 22.44 9.84 5.03
CA ALA A 130 22.26 11.22 5.48
C ALA A 130 23.58 12.01 5.59
N LEU A 131 24.73 11.34 5.48
CA LEU A 131 26.05 11.96 5.61
C LEU A 131 26.67 12.40 4.27
N TRP A 132 26.02 12.12 3.12
CA TRP A 132 26.54 12.42 1.78
C TRP A 132 25.46 13.06 0.90
#